data_AF-A0A7J9B281-F1
#
_entry.id   AF-A0A7J9B281-F1
#
_cell.length_a   1.000
_cell.length_b   1.000
_cell.length_c   1.000
_cell.angle_alpha   90.00
_cell.angle_beta   90.00
_cell.angle_gamma   90.00
#
_symmetry.space_group_name_H-M   'P 1'
#
loop_
_entity.id
_entity.type
_entity.pdbx_description
1 polymer ?
#
loop_
_entity_poly.entity_id
_entity_poly.type
_entity_poly.pdbx_seq_one_letter_code
_entity_poly.pdbx_strand_id
1 'polypeptide(L)'
;RAFFDKRISQEVSGDALGEEFKGYVFKIKGGCDKQGFPMKQGVLTPGRVRLLLHRGTPCFRGYGRRNGERRRKSVRGCIVSQDLSVLNLVIVKKGDNDLPGLTDTEKPRMRGPKRASKIRKLFNLSKEDDVRKYVNTYRRSFTTKSGKKASKAPKIQRLVTPLTLQRKRARIAEKKKRVAKAKADAAEYQKLLAQRLKEQRERRSESLAKKRSRLSAASKPSIAA
;
A
#
# COMPACT_ATOMS: atom_id res chain seq x y z
N ARG A 1 -19.70 35.99 15.92
CA ARG A 1 -18.75 36.03 17.08
C ARG A 1 -18.53 34.65 17.72
N ALA A 2 -19.55 33.78 17.79
CA ALA A 2 -19.46 32.45 18.41
C ALA A 2 -18.34 31.50 17.91
N PHE A 3 -17.71 31.80 16.78
CA PHE A 3 -16.59 31.04 16.21
C PHE A 3 -15.22 31.59 16.58
N PHE A 4 -15.11 32.83 17.07
CA PHE A 4 -13.81 33.43 17.40
C PHE A 4 -13.16 32.72 18.58
N ASP A 5 -11.83 32.68 18.56
CA ASP A 5 -10.96 32.00 19.54
C ASP A 5 -11.14 30.48 19.62
N LYS A 6 -12.04 29.92 18.80
CA LYS A 6 -12.17 28.48 18.63
C LYS A 6 -11.12 27.93 17.67
N ARG A 7 -10.80 26.66 17.85
CA ARG A 7 -9.77 25.95 17.09
C ARG A 7 -10.40 25.01 16.06
N ILE A 8 -9.65 24.69 15.01
CA ILE A 8 -9.99 23.59 14.10
C ILE A 8 -10.30 22.31 14.92
N SER A 9 -11.35 21.61 14.51
CA SER A 9 -11.94 20.41 15.12
C SER A 9 -12.77 20.64 16.38
N GLN A 10 -12.93 21.86 16.87
CA GLN A 10 -13.91 22.15 17.91
C GLN A 10 -15.32 22.19 17.35
N GLU A 11 -16.27 21.80 18.20
CA GLU A 11 -17.70 21.85 17.92
C GLU A 11 -18.29 23.18 18.39
N VAL A 12 -19.26 23.68 17.63
CA VAL A 12 -19.90 24.97 17.82
C VAL A 12 -21.39 24.76 17.61
N SER A 13 -22.21 25.31 18.51
CA SER A 13 -23.65 25.35 18.31
C SER A 13 -23.99 26.22 17.09
N GLY A 14 -24.87 25.70 16.24
CA GLY A 14 -25.46 26.39 15.11
C GLY A 14 -26.43 27.50 15.51
N ASP A 15 -26.98 27.47 16.73
CA ASP A 15 -27.98 28.44 17.20
C ASP A 15 -27.48 29.89 17.11
N ALA A 16 -26.16 30.08 17.25
CA ALA A 16 -25.53 31.40 17.19
C ALA A 16 -25.30 31.94 15.77
N LEU A 17 -25.60 31.15 14.72
CA LEU A 17 -25.51 31.57 13.32
C LEU A 17 -26.82 32.17 12.80
N GLY A 18 -27.96 31.62 13.23
CA GLY A 18 -29.29 32.00 12.75
C GLY A 18 -30.34 30.96 13.17
N GLU A 19 -31.61 31.33 13.07
CA GLU A 19 -32.74 30.44 13.43
C GLU A 19 -32.81 29.21 12.52
N GLU A 20 -32.36 29.32 11.26
CA GLU A 20 -32.32 28.17 10.33
C GLU A 20 -31.34 27.07 10.79
N PHE A 21 -30.37 27.41 11.64
CA PHE A 21 -29.35 26.48 12.14
C PHE A 21 -29.62 26.00 13.57
N LYS A 22 -30.85 26.20 14.07
CA LYS A 22 -31.24 25.79 15.41
C LYS A 22 -31.08 24.28 15.62
N GLY A 23 -30.45 23.90 16.73
CA GLY A 23 -30.17 22.51 17.10
C GLY A 23 -29.02 21.86 16.33
N TYR A 24 -28.44 22.53 15.32
CA TYR A 24 -27.29 21.98 14.59
C TYR A 24 -26.01 22.05 15.42
N VAL A 25 -25.18 21.03 15.26
CA VAL A 25 -23.80 21.05 15.79
C VAL A 25 -22.82 21.01 14.64
N PHE A 26 -22.02 22.06 14.52
CA PHE A 26 -20.99 22.20 13.50
C PHE A 26 -19.60 21.97 14.06
N LYS A 27 -18.78 21.25 13.31
CA LYS A 27 -17.35 21.11 13.56
C LYS A 27 -16.56 21.99 12.61
N ILE A 28 -15.68 22.81 13.16
CA ILE A 28 -14.77 23.65 12.36
C ILE A 28 -13.77 22.73 11.66
N LYS A 29 -13.85 22.61 10.33
CA LYS A 29 -12.94 21.75 9.56
C LYS A 29 -11.69 22.47 9.07
N GLY A 30 -11.80 23.77 8.83
CA GLY A 30 -10.71 24.62 8.38
C GLY A 30 -11.24 25.93 7.83
N GLY A 31 -10.46 26.59 6.99
CA GLY A 31 -10.82 27.87 6.40
C GLY A 31 -9.66 28.46 5.64
N CYS A 32 -9.91 29.59 4.98
CA CYS A 32 -8.91 30.38 4.28
C CYS A 32 -8.99 31.85 4.74
N ASP A 33 -7.82 32.44 4.90
CA ASP A 33 -7.66 33.88 5.12
C ASP A 33 -8.01 34.66 3.82
N LYS A 34 -8.19 35.99 3.90
CA LYS A 34 -8.48 36.90 2.77
C LYS A 34 -7.52 36.76 1.58
N GLN A 35 -6.25 36.42 1.82
CA GLN A 35 -5.27 36.16 0.75
C GLN A 35 -5.22 34.68 0.30
N GLY A 36 -6.18 33.86 0.72
CA GLY A 36 -6.28 32.46 0.32
C GLY A 36 -5.34 31.50 1.06
N PHE A 37 -4.65 31.95 2.12
CA PHE A 37 -3.82 31.05 2.93
C PHE A 37 -4.69 30.14 3.80
N PRO A 38 -4.57 28.80 3.66
CA PRO A 38 -5.40 27.86 4.39
C PRO A 38 -4.94 27.70 5.84
N MET A 39 -5.90 27.44 6.73
CA MET A 39 -5.66 27.08 8.12
C MET A 39 -4.95 25.73 8.25
N LYS A 40 -4.03 25.61 9.20
CA LYS A 40 -3.33 24.35 9.52
C LYS A 40 -3.57 23.93 10.96
N GLN A 41 -4.15 22.76 11.16
CA GLN A 41 -4.35 22.18 12.50
C GLN A 41 -3.01 22.01 13.22
N GLY A 42 -2.96 22.36 14.51
CA GLY A 42 -1.76 22.28 15.36
C GLY A 42 -0.91 23.55 15.39
N VAL A 43 -1.19 24.55 14.55
CA VAL A 43 -0.54 25.87 14.61
C VAL A 43 -1.39 26.77 15.50
N LEU A 44 -1.06 26.85 16.79
CA LEU A 44 -1.86 27.51 17.83
C LEU A 44 -1.73 29.05 17.82
N THR A 45 -1.85 29.65 16.66
CA THR A 45 -1.87 31.11 16.50
C THR A 45 -3.18 31.53 15.81
N PRO A 46 -3.69 32.74 16.08
CA PRO A 46 -4.74 33.32 15.24
C PRO A 46 -4.15 33.70 13.89
N GLY A 47 -3.00 34.38 13.87
CA GLY A 47 -2.34 34.88 12.65
C GLY A 47 -1.66 33.83 11.76
N ARG A 48 -0.87 34.32 10.81
CA ARG A 48 -0.11 33.48 9.87
C ARG A 48 1.31 33.21 10.36
N VAL A 49 1.83 32.04 10.01
CA VAL A 49 3.19 31.61 10.33
C VAL A 49 3.85 31.00 9.09
N ARG A 50 5.17 31.17 8.93
CA ARG A 50 5.94 30.53 7.86
C ARG A 50 6.53 29.21 8.32
N LEU A 51 6.02 28.10 7.79
CA LEU A 51 6.46 26.75 8.14
C LEU A 51 7.19 26.09 6.98
N LEU A 52 8.15 25.21 7.30
CA LEU A 52 8.84 24.37 6.32
C LEU A 52 8.05 23.07 6.12
N LEU A 53 7.26 23.01 5.04
CA LEU A 53 6.33 21.92 4.75
C LEU A 53 6.96 20.83 3.88
N HIS A 54 6.56 19.57 4.11
CA HIS A 54 6.93 18.41 3.29
C HIS A 54 5.74 17.93 2.46
N ARG A 55 6.00 17.27 1.33
CA ARG A 55 4.97 16.77 0.39
C ARG A 55 3.92 15.92 1.10
N GLY A 56 2.64 16.20 0.86
CA GLY A 56 1.52 15.47 1.45
C GLY A 56 1.05 16.03 2.79
N THR A 57 1.74 17.01 3.36
CA THR A 57 1.19 17.75 4.52
C THR A 57 0.02 18.63 4.12
N PRO A 58 -0.93 18.88 5.04
CA PRO A 58 -1.92 19.94 4.87
C PRO A 58 -1.24 21.26 4.50
N CYS A 59 -1.84 21.98 3.55
CA CYS A 59 -1.34 23.23 2.94
C CYS A 59 -0.20 23.05 1.91
N PHE A 60 0.30 21.82 1.71
CA PHE A 60 1.28 21.50 0.67
C PHE A 60 1.09 20.08 0.09
N ARG A 61 0.28 19.98 -0.97
CA ARG A 61 0.09 18.72 -1.71
C ARG A 61 1.38 18.21 -2.38
N GLY A 62 2.23 19.12 -2.85
CA GLY A 62 3.54 18.80 -3.41
C GLY A 62 3.51 18.06 -4.75
N TYR A 63 2.48 18.27 -5.58
CA TYR A 63 2.49 17.80 -6.96
C TYR A 63 3.59 18.52 -7.77
N GLY A 64 4.32 17.78 -8.61
CA GLY A 64 5.41 18.32 -9.44
C GLY A 64 6.71 18.66 -8.69
N ARG A 65 6.88 18.19 -7.45
CA ARG A 65 8.04 18.47 -6.60
C ARG A 65 8.95 17.24 -6.52
N ARG A 66 10.26 17.45 -6.31
CA ARG A 66 11.21 16.33 -6.17
C ARG A 66 10.93 15.58 -4.85
N ASN A 67 11.23 14.29 -4.83
CA ASN A 67 11.13 13.52 -3.59
C ASN A 67 12.11 14.09 -2.55
N GLY A 68 11.65 14.27 -1.32
CA GLY A 68 12.43 14.91 -0.25
C GLY A 68 12.41 16.45 -0.26
N GLU A 69 11.87 17.10 -1.30
CA GLU A 69 11.80 18.56 -1.35
C GLU A 69 10.89 19.10 -0.24
N ARG A 70 11.40 20.10 0.49
CA ARG A 70 10.65 20.85 1.50
C ARG A 70 10.54 22.30 1.06
N ARG A 71 9.41 22.95 1.33
CA ARG A 71 9.18 24.35 0.95
C ARG A 71 8.70 25.18 2.13
N ARG A 72 9.36 26.31 2.37
CA ARG A 72 8.91 27.30 3.35
C ARG A 72 7.70 28.05 2.79
N LYS A 73 6.52 27.86 3.38
CA LYS A 73 5.27 28.53 2.98
C LYS A 73 4.59 29.18 4.17
N SER A 74 3.93 30.30 3.94
CA SER A 74 3.01 30.91 4.91
C SER A 74 1.74 30.06 5.00
N VAL A 75 1.25 29.83 6.21
CA VAL A 75 -0.01 29.15 6.51
C VAL A 75 -0.75 29.93 7.58
N ARG A 76 -2.08 29.88 7.58
CA ARG A 76 -2.90 30.45 8.64
C ARG A 76 -2.92 29.50 9.84
N GLY A 77 -2.88 30.06 11.04
CA GLY A 77 -3.02 29.26 12.26
C GLY A 77 -4.41 28.64 12.40
N CYS A 78 -4.59 27.79 13.41
CA CYS A 78 -5.83 27.05 13.61
C CYS A 78 -6.87 27.78 14.46
N ILE A 79 -6.51 28.90 15.09
CA ILE A 79 -7.43 29.71 15.88
C ILE A 79 -8.20 30.63 14.93
N VAL A 80 -9.52 30.62 15.07
CA VAL A 80 -10.43 31.42 14.24
C VAL A 80 -10.42 32.88 14.70
N SER A 81 -10.24 33.79 13.76
CA SER A 81 -10.35 35.23 14.00
C SER A 81 -11.02 35.95 12.82
N GLN A 82 -11.15 37.26 12.93
CA GLN A 82 -11.82 38.13 11.95
C GLN A 82 -11.13 38.20 10.58
N ASP A 83 -9.84 37.82 10.48
CA ASP A 83 -9.11 37.90 9.22
C ASP A 83 -9.45 36.77 8.24
N LEU A 84 -10.25 35.78 8.66
CA LEU A 84 -10.71 34.72 7.78
C LEU A 84 -11.71 35.26 6.77
N SER A 85 -11.55 34.87 5.50
CA SER A 85 -12.55 35.15 4.47
C SER A 85 -13.58 34.03 4.37
N VAL A 86 -13.16 32.78 4.55
CA VAL A 86 -14.04 31.61 4.48
C VAL A 86 -13.72 30.66 5.61
N LEU A 87 -14.76 30.11 6.24
CA LEU A 87 -14.66 29.08 7.24
C LEU A 87 -15.45 27.84 6.78
N ASN A 88 -14.78 26.69 6.77
CA ASN A 88 -15.35 25.43 6.33
C ASN A 88 -15.89 24.67 7.55
N LEU A 89 -17.19 24.42 7.56
CA LEU A 89 -17.88 23.66 8.61
C LEU A 89 -18.29 22.28 8.12
N VAL A 90 -18.43 21.34 9.05
CA VAL A 90 -19.01 20.01 8.82
C VAL A 90 -20.09 19.77 9.86
N ILE A 91 -21.28 19.35 9.42
CA ILE A 91 -22.37 18.99 10.33
C ILE A 91 -22.00 17.68 11.05
N VAL A 92 -22.06 17.70 12.38
CA VAL A 92 -21.89 16.52 13.24
C VAL A 92 -23.24 15.96 13.67
N LYS A 93 -24.18 16.86 14.04
CA LYS A 93 -25.56 16.52 14.36
C LYS A 93 -26.49 17.40 13.54
N LYS A 94 -27.48 16.78 12.89
CA LYS A 94 -28.58 17.47 12.21
C LYS A 94 -29.45 18.14 13.28
N GLY A 95 -29.81 19.40 13.07
CA GLY A 95 -30.74 20.13 13.93
C GLY A 95 -32.19 19.89 13.55
N ASP A 96 -33.06 20.78 14.03
CA ASP A 96 -34.51 20.59 13.97
C ASP A 96 -35.06 20.86 12.56
N ASN A 97 -34.60 21.94 11.92
CA ASN A 97 -35.05 22.36 10.59
C ASN A 97 -34.17 21.78 9.49
N ASP A 98 -34.74 21.50 8.31
CA ASP A 98 -33.97 21.11 7.15
C ASP A 98 -33.34 22.31 6.43
N LEU A 99 -32.09 22.14 5.99
CA LEU A 99 -31.33 23.14 5.25
C LEU A 99 -31.45 22.87 3.74
N PRO A 100 -32.01 23.82 2.96
CA PRO A 100 -32.22 23.64 1.53
C PRO A 100 -30.88 23.42 0.80
N GLY A 101 -30.84 22.43 -0.08
CA GLY A 101 -29.65 22.09 -0.86
C GLY A 101 -28.52 21.41 -0.08
N LEU A 102 -28.65 21.20 1.24
CA LEU A 102 -27.66 20.50 2.04
C LEU A 102 -28.20 19.22 2.70
N THR A 103 -29.24 19.32 3.52
CA THR A 103 -29.84 18.13 4.18
C THR A 103 -31.01 17.56 3.39
N ASP A 104 -31.64 18.38 2.54
CA ASP A 104 -32.74 17.98 1.66
C ASP A 104 -32.32 17.01 0.54
N THR A 105 -31.11 17.20 -0.02
CA THR A 105 -30.66 16.40 -1.17
C THR A 105 -29.72 15.27 -0.76
N GLU A 106 -30.05 14.04 -1.17
CA GLU A 106 -29.16 12.90 -1.01
C GLU A 106 -28.29 12.68 -2.25
N LYS A 107 -26.96 12.79 -2.08
CA LYS A 107 -26.02 12.51 -3.16
C LYS A 107 -25.53 11.05 -3.10
N PRO A 108 -25.87 10.19 -4.07
CA PRO A 108 -25.44 8.80 -4.05
C PRO A 108 -23.92 8.68 -4.20
N ARG A 109 -23.35 7.63 -3.60
CA ARG A 109 -21.91 7.35 -3.71
C ARG A 109 -21.54 7.00 -5.15
N MET A 110 -20.62 7.76 -5.74
CA MET A 110 -20.20 7.56 -7.14
C MET A 110 -19.53 6.20 -7.40
N ARG A 111 -18.86 5.62 -6.40
CA ARG A 111 -18.09 4.38 -6.55
C ARG A 111 -18.29 3.47 -5.36
N GLY A 112 -18.56 2.20 -5.64
CA GLY A 112 -18.52 1.14 -4.64
C GLY A 112 -17.10 0.58 -4.40
N PRO A 113 -16.95 -0.29 -3.40
CA PRO A 113 -15.67 -0.90 -3.05
C PRO A 113 -15.12 -1.78 -4.19
N LYS A 114 -13.82 -1.70 -4.44
CA LYS A 114 -13.13 -2.53 -5.46
C LYS A 114 -12.52 -3.83 -4.91
N ARG A 115 -12.20 -3.86 -3.61
CA ARG A 115 -11.51 -4.98 -2.97
C ARG A 115 -12.52 -6.00 -2.45
N ALA A 116 -12.30 -7.29 -2.73
CA ALA A 116 -13.21 -8.37 -2.32
C ALA A 116 -13.59 -8.31 -0.83
N SER A 117 -12.62 -8.09 0.06
CA SER A 117 -12.89 -7.98 1.50
C SER A 117 -13.75 -6.77 1.89
N LYS A 118 -13.68 -5.65 1.15
CA LYS A 118 -14.52 -4.47 1.40
C LYS A 118 -15.93 -4.65 0.83
N ILE A 119 -16.07 -5.42 -0.25
CA ILE A 119 -17.38 -5.77 -0.81
C ILE A 119 -18.13 -6.65 0.19
N ARG A 120 -17.46 -7.67 0.76
CA ARG A 120 -18.06 -8.52 1.80
C ARG A 120 -18.56 -7.72 2.99
N LYS A 121 -17.76 -6.78 3.50
CA LYS A 121 -18.16 -5.89 4.60
C LYS A 121 -19.34 -4.98 4.25
N LEU A 122 -19.48 -4.57 2.99
CA LEU A 122 -20.58 -3.68 2.59
C LEU A 122 -21.92 -4.42 2.55
N PHE A 123 -21.91 -5.67 2.10
CA PHE A 123 -23.12 -6.49 1.95
C PHE A 123 -23.27 -7.54 3.06
N ASN A 124 -22.48 -7.43 4.13
CA ASN A 124 -22.43 -8.39 5.24
C ASN A 124 -22.33 -9.86 4.81
N LEU A 125 -21.50 -10.13 3.78
CA LEU A 125 -21.30 -11.46 3.22
C LEU A 125 -20.26 -12.27 3.98
N SER A 126 -20.45 -13.59 3.96
CA SER A 126 -19.48 -14.56 4.44
C SER A 126 -18.28 -14.69 3.50
N LYS A 127 -17.34 -15.58 3.87
CA LYS A 127 -16.17 -15.88 3.04
C LYS A 127 -16.49 -16.83 1.89
N GLU A 128 -17.50 -17.69 2.04
CA GLU A 128 -17.93 -18.60 0.98
C GLU A 128 -18.65 -17.86 -0.15
N ASP A 129 -19.31 -16.74 0.17
CA ASP A 129 -20.12 -16.01 -0.81
C ASP A 129 -19.32 -15.41 -1.97
N ASP A 130 -19.90 -15.54 -3.17
CA ASP A 130 -19.36 -14.95 -4.39
C ASP A 130 -19.69 -13.46 -4.49
N VAL A 131 -18.66 -12.64 -4.29
CA VAL A 131 -18.72 -11.19 -4.38
C VAL A 131 -19.03 -10.66 -5.79
N ARG A 132 -18.85 -11.46 -6.86
CA ARG A 132 -19.04 -11.00 -8.25
C ARG A 132 -20.45 -10.52 -8.54
N LYS A 133 -21.45 -11.25 -8.05
CA LYS A 133 -22.87 -10.91 -8.24
C LYS A 133 -23.18 -9.55 -7.62
N TYR A 134 -22.66 -9.29 -6.43
CA TYR A 134 -22.90 -8.06 -5.67
C TYR A 134 -22.20 -6.83 -6.24
N VAL A 135 -21.11 -6.98 -7.00
CA VAL A 135 -20.49 -5.82 -7.68
C VAL A 135 -21.38 -5.26 -8.78
N ASN A 136 -22.32 -6.05 -9.29
CA ASN A 136 -23.24 -5.59 -10.33
C ASN A 136 -24.28 -4.60 -9.82
N THR A 137 -24.58 -4.58 -8.52
CA THR A 137 -25.60 -3.70 -7.93
C THR A 137 -25.22 -2.22 -8.00
N TYR A 138 -23.93 -1.90 -7.94
CA TYR A 138 -23.42 -0.53 -8.06
C TYR A 138 -22.69 -0.29 -9.40
N ARG A 139 -23.12 -0.99 -10.46
CA ARG A 139 -22.69 -0.65 -11.82
C ARG A 139 -23.09 0.77 -12.15
N ARG A 140 -22.15 1.51 -12.73
CA ARG A 140 -22.44 2.85 -13.25
C ARG A 140 -22.91 2.71 -14.68
N SER A 141 -24.19 3.00 -14.91
CA SER A 141 -24.75 3.21 -16.25
C SER A 141 -24.57 4.68 -16.65
N PHE A 142 -24.13 4.92 -17.88
CA PHE A 142 -23.98 6.28 -18.42
C PHE A 142 -24.10 6.24 -19.95
N THR A 143 -24.55 7.34 -20.53
CA THR A 143 -24.54 7.57 -21.98
C THR A 143 -23.18 8.12 -22.40
N THR A 144 -22.60 7.55 -23.45
CA THR A 144 -21.38 8.09 -24.05
C THR A 144 -21.71 9.36 -24.84
N LYS A 145 -20.68 10.15 -25.17
CA LYS A 145 -20.83 11.32 -26.06
C LYS A 145 -21.43 10.94 -27.42
N SER A 146 -21.26 9.69 -27.85
CA SER A 146 -21.83 9.13 -29.08
C SER A 146 -23.25 8.57 -28.92
N GLY A 147 -23.96 8.87 -27.82
CA GLY A 147 -25.34 8.42 -27.56
C GLY A 147 -25.49 6.96 -27.12
N LYS A 148 -24.41 6.17 -27.05
CA LYS A 148 -24.49 4.74 -26.68
C LYS A 148 -24.62 4.58 -25.15
N LYS A 149 -25.57 3.77 -24.71
CA LYS A 149 -25.70 3.39 -23.29
C LYS A 149 -24.63 2.35 -22.96
N ALA A 150 -23.81 2.64 -21.94
CA ALA A 150 -22.77 1.73 -21.46
C ALA A 150 -22.85 1.57 -19.93
N SER A 151 -22.50 0.38 -19.45
CA SER A 151 -22.35 0.13 -18.01
C SER A 151 -20.93 -0.28 -17.67
N LYS A 152 -20.38 0.28 -16.58
CA LYS A 152 -19.02 -0.02 -16.12
C LYS A 152 -19.03 -0.50 -14.67
N ALA A 153 -18.25 -1.53 -14.41
CA ALA A 153 -17.95 -2.07 -13.08
C ALA A 153 -16.44 -2.08 -12.82
N PRO A 154 -15.99 -1.94 -11.57
CA PRO A 154 -14.58 -2.11 -11.24
C PRO A 154 -14.18 -3.59 -11.28
N LYS A 155 -12.99 -3.89 -11.82
CA LYS A 155 -12.36 -5.21 -11.64
C LYS A 155 -12.14 -5.48 -10.15
N ILE A 156 -12.68 -6.60 -9.67
CA ILE A 156 -12.56 -6.99 -8.27
C ILE A 156 -11.10 -7.31 -7.94
N GLN A 157 -10.53 -6.57 -7.00
CA GLN A 157 -9.17 -6.76 -6.54
C GLN A 157 -9.14 -7.75 -5.37
N ARG A 158 -8.10 -8.59 -5.32
CA ARG A 158 -7.88 -9.61 -4.28
C ARG A 158 -8.97 -10.67 -4.21
N LEU A 159 -9.70 -10.90 -5.30
CA LEU A 159 -10.52 -12.10 -5.44
C LEU A 159 -9.58 -13.31 -5.61
N VAL A 160 -9.82 -14.38 -4.86
CA VAL A 160 -9.10 -15.64 -5.06
C VAL A 160 -9.65 -16.30 -6.31
N THR A 161 -8.80 -16.52 -7.31
CA THR A 161 -9.16 -17.18 -8.57
C THR A 161 -8.36 -18.47 -8.77
N PRO A 162 -8.83 -19.41 -9.61
CA PRO A 162 -8.10 -20.63 -9.92
C PRO A 162 -6.66 -20.36 -10.39
N LEU A 163 -6.47 -19.34 -11.24
CA LEU A 163 -5.15 -18.89 -11.68
C LEU A 163 -4.24 -18.43 -10.52
N THR A 164 -4.80 -17.76 -9.51
CA THR A 164 -4.04 -17.33 -8.32
C THR A 164 -3.61 -18.54 -7.49
N LEU A 165 -4.49 -19.53 -7.33
CA LEU A 165 -4.19 -20.79 -6.64
C LEU A 165 -3.13 -21.61 -7.40
N GLN A 166 -3.25 -21.71 -8.72
CA GLN A 166 -2.28 -22.37 -9.60
C GLN A 166 -0.90 -21.73 -9.47
N ARG A 167 -0.79 -20.40 -9.56
CA ARG A 167 0.49 -19.68 -9.37
C ARG A 167 1.08 -19.92 -7.99
N LYS A 168 0.26 -20.01 -6.94
CA LYS A 168 0.70 -20.33 -5.58
C LYS A 168 1.25 -21.77 -5.50
N ARG A 169 0.53 -22.74 -6.08
CA ARG A 169 0.97 -24.15 -6.16
C ARG A 169 2.27 -24.28 -6.94
N ALA A 170 2.39 -23.62 -8.10
CA ALA A 170 3.58 -23.62 -8.93
C ALA A 170 4.82 -23.09 -8.18
N ARG A 171 4.70 -21.98 -7.45
CA ARG A 171 5.79 -21.45 -6.61
C ARG A 171 6.28 -22.47 -5.57
N ILE A 172 5.36 -23.18 -4.92
CA ILE A 172 5.69 -24.20 -3.93
C ILE A 172 6.38 -25.38 -4.62
N ALA A 173 5.87 -25.83 -5.77
CA ALA A 173 6.47 -26.90 -6.56
C ALA A 173 7.89 -26.55 -7.03
N GLU A 174 8.12 -25.33 -7.50
CA GLU A 174 9.43 -24.84 -7.93
C GLU A 174 10.42 -24.82 -6.75
N LYS A 175 9.98 -24.36 -5.57
CA LYS A 175 10.81 -24.39 -4.35
C LYS A 175 11.22 -25.82 -3.99
N LYS A 176 10.29 -26.78 -4.06
CA LYS A 176 10.59 -28.20 -3.84
C LYS A 176 11.54 -28.77 -4.90
N LYS A 177 11.32 -28.45 -6.18
CA LYS A 177 12.20 -28.87 -7.29
C LYS A 177 13.62 -28.34 -7.10
N ARG A 178 13.79 -27.10 -6.65
CA ARG A 178 15.11 -26.51 -6.37
C ARG A 178 15.85 -27.24 -5.26
N VAL A 179 15.16 -27.59 -4.18
CA VAL A 179 15.74 -28.37 -3.07
C VAL A 179 16.12 -29.79 -3.54
N ALA A 180 15.24 -30.46 -4.28
CA ALA A 180 15.52 -31.79 -4.82
C ALA A 180 16.72 -31.78 -5.77
N LYS A 181 16.80 -30.79 -6.66
CA LYS A 181 17.95 -30.59 -7.56
C LYS A 181 19.24 -30.40 -6.77
N ALA A 182 19.27 -29.48 -5.81
CA ALA A 182 20.46 -29.25 -4.99
C ALA A 182 20.92 -30.52 -4.24
N LYS A 183 19.98 -31.35 -3.77
CA LYS A 183 20.29 -32.64 -3.13
C LYS A 183 20.84 -33.67 -4.13
N ALA A 184 20.30 -33.73 -5.34
CA ALA A 184 20.79 -34.59 -6.41
C ALA A 184 22.20 -34.17 -6.87
N ASP A 185 22.40 -32.88 -7.16
CA ASP A 185 23.68 -32.32 -7.56
C ASP A 185 24.76 -32.58 -6.48
N ALA A 186 24.40 -32.41 -5.19
CA ALA A 186 25.30 -32.73 -4.08
C ALA A 186 25.65 -34.23 -4.03
N ALA A 187 24.67 -35.12 -4.24
CA ALA A 187 24.91 -36.57 -4.26
C ALA A 187 25.79 -36.98 -5.45
N GLU A 188 25.60 -36.39 -6.63
CA GLU A 188 26.44 -36.62 -7.80
C GLU A 188 27.87 -36.16 -7.58
N TYR A 189 28.05 -34.97 -6.97
CA TYR A 189 29.38 -34.47 -6.61
C TYR A 189 30.11 -35.39 -5.63
N GLN A 190 29.40 -35.96 -4.64
CA GLN A 190 30.01 -36.93 -3.72
C GLN A 190 30.46 -38.21 -4.42
N LYS A 191 29.71 -38.70 -5.42
CA LYS A 191 30.13 -39.85 -6.25
C LYS A 191 31.40 -39.54 -7.04
N LEU A 192 31.48 -38.35 -7.64
CA LEU A 192 32.66 -37.88 -8.37
C LEU A 192 33.89 -37.80 -7.46
N LEU A 193 33.73 -37.26 -6.25
CA LEU A 193 34.81 -37.20 -5.26
C LEU A 193 35.33 -38.60 -4.89
N ALA A 194 34.42 -39.55 -4.66
CA ALA A 194 34.80 -40.93 -4.34
C ALA A 194 35.61 -41.59 -5.47
N GLN A 195 35.22 -41.37 -6.74
CA GLN A 195 35.96 -41.86 -7.90
C GLN A 195 37.38 -41.27 -7.96
N ARG A 196 37.53 -39.95 -7.83
CA ARG A 196 38.83 -39.28 -7.84
C ARG A 196 39.76 -39.73 -6.71
N LEU A 197 39.21 -39.95 -5.51
CA LEU A 197 39.98 -40.48 -4.37
C LEU A 197 40.44 -41.91 -4.62
N LYS A 198 39.63 -42.74 -5.28
CA LYS A 198 39.99 -44.10 -5.68
C LYS A 198 41.12 -44.11 -6.70
N GLU A 199 40.98 -43.33 -7.77
CA GLU A 199 42.02 -43.16 -8.81
C GLU A 199 43.34 -42.66 -8.21
N GLN A 200 43.28 -41.72 -7.26
CA GLN A 200 44.48 -41.23 -6.58
C GLN A 200 45.17 -42.32 -5.73
N ARG A 201 44.38 -43.16 -5.03
CA ARG A 201 44.90 -44.30 -4.26
C ARG A 201 45.57 -45.33 -5.17
N GLU A 202 44.94 -45.67 -6.29
CA GLU A 202 45.47 -46.60 -7.30
C GLU A 202 46.75 -46.04 -7.94
N ARG A 203 46.77 -44.76 -8.32
CA ARG A 203 47.98 -44.11 -8.84
C ARG A 203 49.12 -44.12 -7.82
N ARG A 204 48.81 -43.91 -6.53
CA ARG A 204 49.82 -43.96 -5.45
C ARG A 204 50.35 -45.38 -5.26
N SER A 205 49.50 -46.41 -5.26
CA SER A 205 49.94 -47.81 -5.13
C SER A 205 50.78 -48.25 -6.32
N GLU A 206 50.39 -47.90 -7.56
CA GLU A 206 51.18 -48.15 -8.76
C GLU A 206 52.56 -47.50 -8.70
N SER A 207 52.64 -46.23 -8.25
CA SER A 207 53.92 -45.52 -8.11
C SER A 207 54.84 -46.19 -7.09
N LEU A 208 54.28 -46.68 -5.98
CA LEU A 208 55.02 -47.43 -4.96
C LEU A 208 55.46 -48.81 -5.48
N ALA A 209 54.61 -49.50 -6.23
CA ALA A 209 54.95 -50.78 -6.87
C ALA A 209 56.10 -50.61 -7.88
N LYS A 210 56.05 -49.57 -8.72
CA LYS A 210 57.14 -49.21 -9.65
C LYS A 210 58.44 -48.84 -8.92
N LYS A 211 58.37 -48.15 -7.76
CA LYS A 211 59.55 -47.88 -6.92
C LYS A 211 60.12 -49.17 -6.32
N ARG A 212 59.26 -50.05 -5.78
CA ARG A 212 59.67 -51.35 -5.22
C ARG A 212 60.33 -52.23 -6.29
N SER A 213 59.76 -52.31 -7.49
CA SER A 213 60.33 -53.10 -8.58
C SER A 213 61.70 -52.56 -9.01
N ARG A 214 61.86 -51.23 -9.13
CA ARG A 214 63.17 -50.59 -9.40
C ARG A 214 64.21 -50.89 -8.32
N LEU A 215 63.83 -50.81 -7.04
CA LEU A 215 64.73 -51.15 -5.93
C LEU A 215 65.13 -52.62 -5.95
N SER A 216 64.19 -53.54 -6.23
CA SER A 216 64.49 -54.97 -6.36
C SER A 216 65.36 -55.31 -7.58
N ALA A 217 65.28 -54.52 -8.65
CA ALA A 217 66.15 -54.66 -9.82
C ALA A 217 67.56 -54.13 -9.56
N ALA A 218 67.69 -53.05 -8.78
CA ALA A 218 68.98 -52.51 -8.36
C ALA A 218 69.71 -53.39 -7.32
N SER A 219 68.98 -54.25 -6.57
CA SER A 219 69.55 -55.17 -5.58
C SER A 219 69.86 -56.57 -6.13
N LYS A 220 69.65 -56.83 -7.43
CA LYS A 220 70.10 -58.10 -8.04
C LYS A 220 71.59 -57.97 -8.38
N PRO A 221 72.48 -58.83 -7.85
CA PRO A 221 73.86 -58.86 -8.31
C PRO A 221 73.88 -59.27 -9.78
N SER A 222 74.65 -58.58 -10.60
CA SER A 222 74.95 -59.01 -11.97
C SER A 222 75.77 -60.29 -11.89
N ILE A 223 75.11 -61.44 -11.96
CA ILE A 223 75.79 -62.71 -12.23
C ILE A 223 76.10 -62.69 -13.72
N ALA A 224 77.26 -62.10 -14.05
CA ALA A 224 77.91 -62.29 -15.34
C ALA A 224 78.55 -63.68 -15.34
N ALA A 225 78.13 -64.52 -16.27
CA ALA A 225 78.86 -65.70 -16.70
C ALA A 225 79.64 -65.33 -17.98
#